data_AF-A0A7C5YZ36-F1
#
_entry.id   AF-A0A7C5YZ36-F1
#
_cell.length_a   1.000
_cell.length_b   1.000
_cell.length_c   1.000
_cell.angle_alpha   90.00
_cell.angle_beta   90.00
_cell.angle_gamma   90.00
#
_symmetry.space_group_name_H-M   'P 1'
#
loop_
_entity.id
_entity.type
_entity.pdbx_description
1 polymer ?
#
loop_
_entity_poly.entity_id
_entity_poly.type
_entity_poly.pdbx_seq_one_letter_code
_entity_poly.pdbx_strand_id
1 'polypeptide(L)'
;MKNRLPYLFQLAELESSRAKQVGMEVGSVREKIIIALLIYKFGEANVDKDLPITKSEVDLKLFAEPISIKTITVKGKSLGGVKLIWTVDPQKARSFRNSYVPRCDMLLIQIKWDGIGSFSYIPLKTQIKIFEKLGRKRYIKLPKKGTNPRGVEITKEALELILKDSAIKSIEIFWRKTEIEYNMYKRWIEYWEKDDESFI
;
A
#
# COMPACT_ATOMS: atom_id res chain seq x y z
N MET A 1 -7.66 15.77 4.04
CA MET A 1 -7.49 14.31 3.95
C MET A 1 -8.80 13.56 3.68
N LYS A 2 -9.78 13.50 4.62
CA LYS A 2 -11.03 12.73 4.46
C LYS A 2 -11.75 12.93 3.12
N ASN A 3 -11.83 14.17 2.62
CA ASN A 3 -12.53 14.49 1.37
C ASN A 3 -11.65 14.37 0.11
N ARG A 4 -10.32 14.46 0.25
CA ARG A 4 -9.39 14.53 -0.90
C ARG A 4 -8.71 13.19 -1.19
N LEU A 5 -8.46 12.37 -0.18
CA LEU A 5 -7.77 11.09 -0.36
C LEU A 5 -8.53 10.12 -1.27
N PRO A 6 -9.88 9.99 -1.20
CA PRO A 6 -10.64 9.19 -2.15
C PRO A 6 -10.43 9.66 -3.60
N TYR A 7 -10.54 10.96 -3.85
CA TYR A 7 -10.31 11.54 -5.18
C TYR A 7 -8.90 11.24 -5.71
N LEU A 8 -7.86 11.47 -4.90
CA LEU A 8 -6.47 11.20 -5.31
C LEU A 8 -6.22 9.70 -5.58
N PHE A 9 -6.83 8.82 -4.80
CA PHE A 9 -6.70 7.37 -5.02
C PHE A 9 -7.54 6.90 -6.22
N GLN A 10 -8.61 7.60 -6.59
CA GLN A 10 -9.32 7.38 -7.84
C GLN A 10 -8.46 7.77 -9.04
N LEU A 11 -7.76 8.92 -8.97
CA LEU A 11 -6.78 9.30 -9.99
C LEU A 11 -5.69 8.24 -10.14
N ALA A 12 -5.15 7.75 -9.02
CA ALA A 12 -4.18 6.65 -9.06
C ALA A 12 -4.73 5.38 -9.72
N GLU A 13 -6.01 5.02 -9.47
CA GLU A 13 -6.65 3.91 -10.18
C GLU A 13 -6.74 4.16 -11.68
N LEU A 14 -7.15 5.38 -12.10
CA LEU A 14 -7.30 5.75 -13.51
C LEU A 14 -5.94 5.74 -14.25
N GLU A 15 -4.89 6.24 -13.61
CA GLU A 15 -3.50 6.20 -14.10
C GLU A 15 -2.94 4.78 -14.23
N SER A 16 -3.38 3.89 -13.36
CA SER A 16 -2.89 2.51 -13.25
C SER A 16 -3.91 1.50 -13.79
N SER A 17 -4.76 1.91 -14.73
CA SER A 17 -5.79 1.04 -15.30
C SER A 17 -5.57 0.77 -16.77
N ARG A 18 -5.85 -0.46 -17.19
CA ARG A 18 -6.01 -0.83 -18.59
C ARG A 18 -7.35 -1.53 -18.78
N ALA A 19 -8.15 -1.08 -19.74
CA ALA A 19 -9.49 -1.61 -19.99
C ALA A 19 -10.36 -1.69 -18.71
N LYS A 20 -10.32 -0.63 -17.87
CA LYS A 20 -11.02 -0.53 -16.58
C LYS A 20 -10.57 -1.52 -15.50
N GLN A 21 -9.48 -2.25 -15.72
CA GLN A 21 -8.85 -3.11 -14.71
C GLN A 21 -7.64 -2.40 -14.10
N VAL A 22 -7.66 -2.25 -12.78
CA VAL A 22 -6.57 -1.64 -12.01
C VAL A 22 -5.41 -2.62 -11.88
N GLY A 23 -4.24 -2.23 -12.37
CA GLY A 23 -2.99 -2.96 -12.22
C GLY A 23 -2.40 -2.87 -10.81
N MET A 24 -1.38 -3.68 -10.53
CA MET A 24 -0.77 -3.75 -9.20
C MET A 24 0.12 -2.54 -8.89
N GLU A 25 0.64 -1.89 -9.93
CA GLU A 25 1.43 -0.66 -9.89
C GLU A 25 0.70 0.51 -9.22
N VAL A 26 -0.64 0.43 -9.12
CA VAL A 26 -1.45 1.39 -8.35
C VAL A 26 -0.97 1.53 -6.91
N GLY A 27 -0.39 0.47 -6.34
CA GLY A 27 0.18 0.50 -4.99
C GLY A 27 1.28 1.54 -4.87
N SER A 28 2.19 1.58 -5.84
CA SER A 28 3.30 2.54 -5.89
C SER A 28 2.83 3.96 -6.17
N VAL A 29 1.79 4.15 -6.98
CA VAL A 29 1.20 5.49 -7.19
C VAL A 29 0.54 5.99 -5.90
N ARG A 30 -0.20 5.13 -5.19
CA ARG A 30 -0.82 5.47 -3.90
C ARG A 30 0.21 5.77 -2.82
N GLU A 31 1.32 5.03 -2.78
CA GLU A 31 2.44 5.30 -1.89
C GLU A 31 2.98 6.72 -2.08
N LYS A 32 3.23 7.14 -3.32
CA LYS A 32 3.64 8.52 -3.65
C LYS A 32 2.65 9.57 -3.14
N ILE A 33 1.35 9.31 -3.23
CA ILE A 33 0.31 10.21 -2.69
C ILE A 33 0.43 10.34 -1.17
N ILE A 34 0.69 9.23 -0.46
CA ILE A 34 0.86 9.26 1.00
C ILE A 34 2.17 9.95 1.39
N ILE A 35 3.27 9.69 0.68
CA ILE A 35 4.55 10.40 0.88
C ILE A 35 4.34 11.91 0.70
N ALA A 36 3.66 12.33 -0.37
CA ALA A 36 3.36 13.74 -0.61
C ALA A 36 2.52 14.37 0.53
N LEU A 37 1.57 13.62 1.11
CA LEU A 37 0.82 14.08 2.29
C LEU A 37 1.73 14.29 3.51
N LEU A 38 2.70 13.40 3.74
CA LEU A 38 3.66 13.53 4.83
C LEU A 38 4.61 14.72 4.61
N ILE A 39 5.08 14.92 3.38
CA ILE A 39 5.88 16.10 2.99
C ILE A 39 5.09 17.38 3.25
N TYR A 40 3.84 17.45 2.81
CA TYR A 40 2.98 18.61 3.05
C TYR A 40 2.81 18.90 4.54
N LYS A 41 2.66 17.87 5.38
CA LYS A 41 2.38 18.03 6.81
C LYS A 41 3.62 18.32 7.64
N PHE A 42 4.75 17.70 7.32
CA PHE A 42 5.95 17.69 8.16
C PHE A 42 7.14 18.40 7.50
N GLY A 43 7.03 18.82 6.24
CA GLY A 43 8.10 19.43 5.47
C GLY A 43 9.03 18.40 4.83
N GLU A 44 9.58 18.74 3.66
CA GLU A 44 10.44 17.84 2.87
C GLU A 44 11.70 17.40 3.63
N ALA A 45 12.31 18.29 4.41
CA ALA A 45 13.51 17.99 5.22
C ALA A 45 13.30 16.88 6.25
N ASN A 46 12.04 16.60 6.62
CA ASN A 46 11.70 15.58 7.63
C ASN A 46 11.25 14.25 7.01
N VAL A 47 11.20 14.15 5.68
CA VAL A 47 10.74 12.96 4.94
C VAL A 47 11.84 12.47 4.00
N ASP A 48 12.58 11.46 4.44
CA ASP A 48 13.54 10.73 3.61
C ASP A 48 12.78 9.72 2.74
N LYS A 49 12.56 10.11 1.48
CA LYS A 49 11.78 9.36 0.48
C LYS A 49 12.65 8.63 -0.54
N ASP A 50 13.93 8.96 -0.63
CA ASP A 50 14.85 8.49 -1.67
C ASP A 50 15.49 7.15 -1.28
N LEU A 51 14.64 6.21 -0.85
CA LEU A 51 15.03 4.85 -0.53
C LEU A 51 14.98 3.97 -1.79
N PRO A 52 15.90 2.99 -1.93
CA PRO A 52 15.81 2.03 -3.01
C PRO A 52 14.48 1.28 -2.95
N ILE A 53 13.75 1.21 -4.08
CA ILE A 53 12.49 0.46 -4.19
C ILE A 53 12.66 -1.05 -3.87
N THR A 54 13.89 -1.56 -3.90
CA THR A 54 14.25 -2.93 -3.56
C THR A 54 14.44 -3.16 -2.05
N LYS A 55 14.48 -2.08 -1.24
CA LYS A 55 14.62 -2.18 0.21
C LYS A 55 13.38 -2.86 0.77
N SER A 56 13.58 -3.96 1.49
CA SER A 56 12.45 -4.70 2.05
C SER A 56 11.76 -3.87 3.12
N GLU A 57 10.42 -3.81 3.05
CA GLU A 57 9.49 -3.32 4.08
C GLU A 57 9.43 -1.79 4.29
N VAL A 58 10.50 -1.04 4.07
CA VAL A 58 10.55 0.40 4.36
C VAL A 58 10.33 1.23 3.09
N ASP A 59 9.29 2.06 3.10
CA ASP A 59 8.89 2.88 1.96
C ASP A 59 9.37 4.35 2.12
N LEU A 60 9.55 4.82 3.36
CA LEU A 60 10.16 6.12 3.67
C LEU A 60 10.72 6.13 5.10
N LYS A 61 11.45 7.19 5.48
CA LYS A 61 11.64 7.56 6.89
C LYS A 61 11.06 8.94 7.19
N LEU A 62 10.36 9.04 8.32
CA LEU A 62 9.79 10.29 8.84
C LEU A 62 10.51 10.63 10.15
N PHE A 63 11.17 11.79 10.22
CA PHE A 63 12.06 12.15 11.33
C PHE A 63 13.10 11.03 11.61
N ALA A 64 13.71 10.49 10.55
CA ALA A 64 14.63 9.35 10.57
C ALA A 64 14.03 7.99 10.99
N GLU A 65 12.77 7.93 11.40
CA GLU A 65 12.10 6.67 11.77
C GLU A 65 11.48 5.98 10.54
N PRO A 66 11.74 4.67 10.32
CA PRO A 66 11.25 3.96 9.15
C PRO A 66 9.74 3.72 9.20
N ILE A 67 9.08 3.88 8.05
CA ILE A 67 7.65 3.65 7.89
C ILE A 67 7.40 2.76 6.66
N SER A 68 6.55 1.75 6.81
CA SER A 68 5.92 1.04 5.69
C SER A 68 4.57 1.65 5.36
N ILE A 69 4.26 1.83 4.09
CA ILE A 69 2.94 2.21 3.57
C ILE A 69 2.35 0.98 2.88
N LYS A 70 1.14 0.58 3.30
CA LYS A 70 0.41 -0.50 2.66
C LYS A 70 -0.99 -0.04 2.31
N THR A 71 -1.41 -0.30 1.08
CA THR A 71 -2.78 -0.05 0.64
C THR A 71 -3.46 -1.36 0.30
N ILE A 72 -4.75 -1.45 0.62
CA ILE A 72 -5.57 -2.61 0.30
C ILE A 72 -6.97 -2.17 -0.08
N THR A 73 -7.47 -2.64 -1.22
CA THR A 73 -8.88 -2.51 -1.58
C THR A 73 -9.66 -3.67 -0.97
N VAL A 74 -10.56 -3.35 -0.04
CA VAL A 74 -11.40 -4.33 0.65
C VAL A 74 -12.63 -4.61 -0.20
N LYS A 75 -12.79 -5.87 -0.64
CA LYS A 75 -14.00 -6.36 -1.31
C LYS A 75 -14.81 -7.22 -0.34
N GLY A 76 -16.07 -6.86 -0.12
CA GLY A 76 -16.96 -7.56 0.82
C GLY A 76 -16.46 -7.49 2.27
N LYS A 77 -16.46 -8.64 2.97
CA LYS A 77 -16.04 -8.75 4.39
C LYS A 77 -14.57 -9.17 4.58
N SER A 78 -13.78 -9.30 3.51
CA SER A 78 -12.43 -9.89 3.60
C SER A 78 -11.35 -8.83 3.82
N LEU A 79 -10.66 -8.94 4.95
CA LEU A 79 -9.52 -8.10 5.33
C LEU A 79 -8.24 -8.97 5.22
N GLY A 80 -7.71 -9.11 4.01
CA GLY A 80 -6.55 -9.98 3.77
C GLY A 80 -5.93 -9.75 2.40
N GLY A 81 -4.68 -10.16 2.22
CA GLY A 81 -3.94 -9.94 0.97
C GLY A 81 -2.85 -8.87 1.06
N VAL A 82 -2.67 -8.24 2.24
CA VAL A 82 -1.58 -7.30 2.49
C VAL A 82 -0.24 -8.04 2.43
N LYS A 83 0.66 -7.59 1.56
CA LYS A 83 1.94 -8.25 1.32
C LYS A 83 3.01 -7.79 2.32
N LEU A 84 3.76 -8.77 2.83
CA LEU A 84 5.00 -8.55 3.58
C LEU A 84 6.21 -8.54 2.63
N ILE A 85 6.17 -9.36 1.58
CA ILE A 85 7.18 -9.40 0.50
C ILE A 85 6.58 -9.97 -0.79
N TRP A 86 7.06 -9.48 -1.94
CA TRP A 86 6.64 -9.89 -3.28
C TRP A 86 7.39 -11.12 -3.81
N THR A 87 7.57 -12.17 -2.98
CA THR A 87 8.20 -13.43 -3.40
C THR A 87 7.20 -14.58 -3.48
N VAL A 88 7.21 -15.29 -4.61
CA VAL A 88 6.40 -16.49 -4.86
C VAL A 88 7.23 -17.77 -4.84
N ASP A 89 8.56 -17.64 -4.85
CA ASP A 89 9.46 -18.79 -4.78
C ASP A 89 9.28 -19.51 -3.43
N PRO A 90 8.99 -20.83 -3.41
CA PRO A 90 8.69 -21.54 -2.19
C PRO A 90 9.83 -21.57 -1.16
N GLN A 91 11.09 -21.57 -1.60
CA GLN A 91 12.25 -21.62 -0.70
C GLN A 91 12.50 -20.24 -0.08
N LYS A 92 12.53 -19.18 -0.89
CA LYS A 92 12.64 -17.79 -0.43
C LYS A 92 11.47 -17.40 0.46
N ALA A 93 10.25 -17.81 0.14
CA ALA A 93 9.07 -17.56 0.98
C ALA A 93 9.18 -18.24 2.36
N ARG A 94 9.70 -19.48 2.41
CA ARG A 94 9.96 -20.18 3.69
C ARG A 94 11.08 -19.51 4.47
N SER A 95 12.17 -19.17 3.81
CA SER A 95 13.30 -18.45 4.41
C SER A 95 12.84 -17.13 5.02
N PHE A 96 12.09 -16.34 4.25
CA PHE A 96 11.46 -15.11 4.72
C PHE A 96 10.58 -15.35 5.96
N ARG A 97 9.68 -16.34 5.94
CA ARG A 97 8.84 -16.63 7.11
C ARG A 97 9.66 -16.95 8.36
N ASN A 98 10.80 -17.61 8.22
CA ASN A 98 11.64 -18.02 9.33
C ASN A 98 12.45 -16.84 9.91
N SER A 99 12.91 -15.91 9.07
CA SER A 99 13.74 -14.77 9.48
C SER A 99 12.96 -13.48 9.74
N TYR A 100 11.75 -13.36 9.20
CA TYR A 100 10.94 -12.14 9.33
C TYR A 100 10.55 -11.88 10.77
N VAL A 101 10.65 -10.61 11.13
CA VAL A 101 10.05 -9.93 12.27
C VAL A 101 9.68 -8.53 11.79
N PRO A 102 8.56 -7.92 12.25
CA PRO A 102 8.27 -6.52 11.93
C PRO A 102 9.43 -5.60 12.36
N ARG A 103 9.78 -4.60 11.55
CA ARG A 103 10.92 -3.70 11.84
C ARG A 103 10.62 -2.21 11.77
N CYS A 104 9.43 -1.82 11.30
CA CYS A 104 9.04 -0.43 11.18
C CYS A 104 7.56 -0.24 11.53
N ASP A 105 7.18 1.01 11.77
CA ASP A 105 5.78 1.38 11.86
C ASP A 105 5.09 1.19 10.50
N MET A 106 3.77 1.03 10.51
CA MET A 106 3.00 0.83 9.28
C MET A 106 1.84 1.83 9.17
N LEU A 107 1.72 2.45 8.02
CA LEU A 107 0.51 3.13 7.56
C LEU A 107 -0.29 2.16 6.72
N LEU A 108 -1.45 1.72 7.21
CA LEU A 108 -2.36 0.86 6.48
C LEU A 108 -3.58 1.66 6.01
N ILE A 109 -3.77 1.72 4.69
CA ILE A 109 -4.91 2.38 4.06
C ILE A 109 -5.86 1.32 3.50
N GLN A 110 -7.03 1.22 4.12
CA GLN A 110 -8.11 0.34 3.72
C GLN A 110 -9.10 1.11 2.85
N ILE A 111 -9.12 0.77 1.56
CA ILE A 111 -9.95 1.41 0.56
C ILE A 111 -11.22 0.58 0.42
N LYS A 112 -12.39 1.21 0.60
CA LYS A 112 -13.69 0.55 0.45
C LYS A 112 -14.62 1.45 -0.33
N TRP A 113 -14.54 1.41 -1.67
CA TRP A 113 -15.41 2.21 -2.54
C TRP A 113 -16.89 2.02 -2.16
N ASP A 114 -17.59 3.14 -2.11
CA ASP A 114 -18.99 3.29 -1.68
C ASP A 114 -19.23 2.80 -0.24
N GLY A 115 -18.22 2.92 0.61
CA GLY A 115 -18.27 2.53 2.01
C GLY A 115 -17.21 3.18 2.89
N ILE A 116 -17.24 2.81 4.17
CA ILE A 116 -16.27 3.27 5.17
C ILE A 116 -15.04 2.37 5.15
N GLY A 117 -13.91 2.96 4.84
CA GLY A 117 -12.58 2.38 5.05
C GLY A 117 -11.78 3.22 6.05
N SER A 118 -10.47 3.04 6.09
CA SER A 118 -9.64 3.66 7.11
C SER A 118 -8.26 4.07 6.60
N PHE A 119 -7.70 5.08 7.24
CA PHE A 119 -6.27 5.37 7.24
C PHE A 119 -5.77 5.11 8.67
N SER A 120 -4.92 4.10 8.85
CA SER A 120 -4.49 3.64 10.17
C SER A 120 -2.98 3.73 10.33
N TYR A 121 -2.52 4.32 11.44
CA TYR A 121 -1.15 4.23 11.92
C TYR A 121 -1.02 3.09 12.92
N ILE A 122 -0.14 2.15 12.59
CA ILE A 122 0.10 0.91 13.32
C ILE A 122 1.53 0.96 13.88
N PRO A 123 1.69 1.17 15.20
CA PRO A 123 3.00 1.15 15.82
C PRO A 123 3.70 -0.21 15.66
N LEU A 124 5.02 -0.20 15.49
CA LEU A 124 5.87 -1.37 15.45
C LEU A 124 5.66 -2.24 16.70
N LYS A 125 5.56 -1.62 17.88
CA LYS A 125 5.29 -2.33 19.14
C LYS A 125 4.01 -3.15 19.10
N THR A 126 2.94 -2.63 18.47
CA THR A 126 1.69 -3.37 18.28
C THR A 126 1.88 -4.56 17.35
N GLN A 127 2.62 -4.38 16.26
CA GLN A 127 2.93 -5.48 15.33
C GLN A 127 3.75 -6.58 16.03
N ILE A 128 4.79 -6.22 16.78
CA ILE A 128 5.63 -7.15 17.56
C ILE A 128 4.78 -7.91 18.59
N LYS A 129 3.97 -7.20 19.40
CA LYS A 129 3.07 -7.81 20.39
C LYS A 129 2.16 -8.89 19.77
N ILE A 130 1.54 -8.60 18.63
CA ILE A 130 0.67 -9.57 17.95
C ILE A 130 1.49 -10.68 17.27
N PHE A 131 2.65 -10.36 16.71
CA PHE A 131 3.57 -11.33 16.13
C PHE A 131 4.04 -12.38 17.14
N GLU A 132 4.45 -11.94 18.34
CA GLU A 132 4.86 -12.82 19.44
C GLU A 132 3.71 -13.67 19.94
N LYS A 133 2.51 -13.08 20.11
CA LYS A 133 1.30 -13.78 20.55
C LYS A 133 0.88 -14.90 19.60
N LEU A 134 0.94 -14.66 18.28
CA LEU A 134 0.49 -15.62 17.27
C LEU A 134 1.57 -16.62 16.86
N GLY A 135 2.83 -16.18 16.88
CA GLY A 135 3.93 -16.86 16.23
C GLY A 135 3.90 -16.75 14.70
N ARG A 136 5.06 -17.00 14.08
CA ARG A 136 5.29 -16.84 12.62
C ARG A 136 4.28 -17.53 11.73
N LYS A 137 3.87 -18.77 12.05
CA LYS A 137 2.97 -19.56 11.20
C LYS A 137 1.56 -18.97 11.11
N ARG A 138 1.09 -18.33 12.18
CA ARG A 138 -0.22 -17.68 12.24
C ARG A 138 -0.17 -16.20 11.91
N TYR A 139 1.00 -15.57 11.97
CA TYR A 139 1.18 -14.19 11.51
C TYR A 139 1.41 -14.12 9.99
N ILE A 140 2.15 -15.08 9.43
CA ILE A 140 2.64 -15.04 8.05
C ILE A 140 2.00 -16.16 7.22
N LYS A 141 1.30 -15.77 6.17
CA LYS A 141 0.69 -16.65 5.18
C LYS A 141 1.62 -16.81 3.98
N LEU A 142 2.06 -18.04 3.74
CA LEU A 142 2.84 -18.38 2.55
C LEU A 142 1.96 -18.41 1.29
N PRO A 143 2.55 -18.14 0.10
CA PRO A 143 1.90 -18.36 -1.19
C PRO A 143 1.33 -19.78 -1.32
N LYS A 144 0.08 -19.93 -1.78
CA LYS A 144 -0.55 -21.25 -1.97
C LYS A 144 -0.04 -21.88 -3.27
N LYS A 145 0.53 -23.10 -3.18
CA LYS A 145 0.98 -23.88 -4.35
C LYS A 145 -0.20 -24.17 -5.27
N GLY A 146 0.04 -24.12 -6.59
CA GLY A 146 -1.00 -24.38 -7.61
C GLY A 146 -2.00 -23.23 -7.78
N THR A 147 -1.70 -22.04 -7.24
CA THR A 147 -2.44 -20.80 -7.52
C THR A 147 -1.50 -19.78 -8.15
N ASN A 148 -2.00 -18.59 -8.50
CA ASN A 148 -1.19 -17.46 -8.98
C ASN A 148 -1.04 -16.38 -7.87
N PRO A 149 -0.36 -16.68 -6.75
CA PRO A 149 -0.14 -15.71 -5.69
C PRO A 149 0.89 -14.68 -6.14
N ARG A 150 0.94 -13.55 -5.45
CA ARG A 150 1.89 -12.47 -5.74
C ARG A 150 2.91 -12.21 -4.64
N GLY A 151 2.88 -12.98 -3.55
CA GLY A 151 3.79 -12.76 -2.44
C GLY A 151 3.32 -13.37 -1.14
N VAL A 152 4.19 -13.31 -0.14
CA VAL A 152 3.92 -13.66 1.25
C VAL A 152 3.03 -12.57 1.87
N GLU A 153 2.02 -12.98 2.61
CA GLU A 153 1.01 -12.09 3.20
C GLU A 153 1.11 -12.10 4.74
N ILE A 154 0.69 -10.99 5.36
CA ILE A 154 0.21 -11.06 6.73
C ILE A 154 -1.16 -11.75 6.73
N THR A 155 -1.41 -12.62 7.71
CA THR A 155 -2.70 -13.31 7.79
C THR A 155 -3.84 -12.33 8.09
N LYS A 156 -5.05 -12.70 7.67
CA LYS A 156 -6.27 -12.00 8.06
C LYS A 156 -6.41 -11.91 9.59
N GLU A 157 -6.15 -13.03 10.28
CA GLU A 157 -6.18 -13.10 11.73
C GLU A 157 -5.24 -12.08 12.39
N ALA A 158 -3.99 -12.00 11.93
CA ALA A 158 -3.04 -11.03 12.46
C ALA A 158 -3.47 -9.59 12.20
N LEU A 159 -3.94 -9.28 10.98
CA LEU A 159 -4.44 -7.94 10.67
C LEU A 159 -5.65 -7.54 11.53
N GLU A 160 -6.60 -8.45 11.73
CA GLU A 160 -7.78 -8.19 12.57
C GLU A 160 -7.42 -7.96 14.03
N LEU A 161 -6.44 -8.72 14.56
CA LEU A 161 -5.96 -8.53 15.92
C LEU A 161 -5.17 -7.23 16.09
N ILE A 162 -4.33 -6.90 15.10
CA ILE A 162 -3.62 -5.62 15.05
C ILE A 162 -4.66 -4.49 15.10
N LEU A 163 -5.59 -4.43 14.14
CA LEU A 163 -6.57 -3.35 14.00
C LEU A 163 -7.55 -3.17 15.18
N LYS A 164 -7.62 -4.13 16.10
CA LYS A 164 -8.40 -4.04 17.35
C LYS A 164 -7.60 -3.52 18.54
N ASP A 165 -6.27 -3.39 18.42
CA ASP A 165 -5.41 -2.92 19.49
C ASP A 165 -5.63 -1.41 19.73
N SER A 166 -5.78 -1.02 20.99
CA SER A 166 -6.09 0.36 21.38
C SER A 166 -4.96 1.35 21.11
N ALA A 167 -3.73 0.89 20.86
CA ALA A 167 -2.61 1.77 20.52
C ALA A 167 -2.66 2.27 19.07
N ILE A 168 -3.50 1.68 18.22
CA ILE A 168 -3.67 2.11 16.83
C ILE A 168 -4.43 3.43 16.78
N LYS A 169 -3.99 4.29 15.87
CA LYS A 169 -4.71 5.52 15.55
C LYS A 169 -5.29 5.38 14.14
N SER A 170 -6.59 5.50 14.02
CA SER A 170 -7.28 5.38 12.73
C SER A 170 -8.17 6.58 12.46
N ILE A 171 -8.23 6.94 11.18
CA ILE A 171 -9.14 7.94 10.65
C ILE A 171 -10.07 7.23 9.68
N GLU A 172 -11.36 7.24 9.97
CA GLU A 172 -12.36 6.73 9.06
C GLU A 172 -12.51 7.64 7.84
N ILE A 173 -12.65 7.00 6.67
CA ILE A 173 -12.79 7.66 5.38
C ILE A 173 -13.94 7.00 4.64
N PHE A 174 -14.92 7.80 4.22
CA PHE A 174 -15.93 7.35 3.28
C PHE A 174 -15.36 7.47 1.86
N TRP A 175 -15.16 6.34 1.19
CA TRP A 175 -14.53 6.30 -0.12
C TRP A 175 -15.59 6.42 -1.21
N ARG A 176 -15.90 7.65 -1.60
CA ARG A 176 -16.83 7.92 -2.70
C ARG A 176 -16.06 8.20 -3.99
N LYS A 177 -16.45 7.55 -5.09
CA LYS A 177 -15.98 7.92 -6.43
C LYS A 177 -16.69 9.19 -6.89
N THR A 178 -15.98 10.04 -7.61
CA THR A 178 -16.55 11.18 -8.33
C THR A 178 -16.41 10.95 -9.82
N GLU A 179 -17.18 11.66 -10.63
CA GLU A 179 -16.92 11.71 -12.05
C GLU A 179 -15.61 12.46 -12.30
N ILE A 180 -14.72 11.87 -13.10
CA ILE A 180 -13.42 12.44 -13.46
C ILE A 180 -13.21 12.13 -14.94
N GLU A 181 -13.12 13.17 -15.75
CA GLU A 181 -12.64 13.04 -17.12
C GLU A 181 -11.13 12.88 -17.08
N TYR A 182 -10.63 11.73 -17.56
CA TYR A 182 -9.21 11.42 -17.54
C TYR A 182 -8.82 10.60 -18.76
N ASN A 183 -7.83 11.08 -19.52
CA ASN A 183 -7.22 10.35 -20.62
C ASN A 183 -5.73 10.16 -20.35
N MET A 184 -5.34 8.92 -20.04
CA MET A 184 -3.94 8.56 -19.71
C MET A 184 -2.95 8.74 -20.87
N TYR A 185 -3.45 8.79 -22.10
CA TYR A 185 -2.62 8.92 -23.31
C TYR A 185 -2.42 10.37 -23.72
N LYS A 186 -3.31 11.28 -23.30
CA LYS A 186 -3.33 12.69 -23.73
C LYS A 186 -1.96 13.35 -23.60
N ARG A 187 -1.32 13.20 -22.42
CA ARG A 187 0.02 13.75 -22.18
C ARG A 187 1.06 13.26 -23.20
N TRP A 188 1.02 11.98 -23.56
CA TRP A 188 2.00 11.38 -24.48
C TRP A 188 1.73 11.79 -25.92
N ILE A 189 0.46 11.84 -26.31
CA ILE A 189 0.02 12.34 -27.63
C ILE A 189 0.50 13.78 -27.82
N GLU A 190 0.26 14.66 -26.83
CA GLU A 190 0.68 16.06 -26.86
C GLU A 190 2.21 16.25 -26.95
N TYR A 191 3.02 15.28 -26.48
CA TYR A 191 4.48 15.34 -26.68
C TYR A 191 4.86 14.94 -28.10
N TRP A 192 4.28 13.88 -28.64
CA TRP A 192 4.53 13.47 -30.02
C TRP A 192 4.11 14.53 -31.03
N GLU A 193 2.96 15.19 -30.82
CA GLU A 193 2.47 16.27 -31.69
C GLU A 193 3.41 17.50 -31.69
N LYS A 194 4.20 17.71 -30.62
CA LYS A 194 5.18 18.82 -30.55
C LYS A 194 6.49 18.51 -31.25
N ASP A 195 6.81 17.23 -31.43
CA ASP A 195 8.02 16.77 -32.11
C ASP A 195 7.78 16.55 -33.62
N ASP A 196 6.55 16.74 -34.10
CA ASP A 196 6.11 16.41 -35.46
C ASP A 196 6.44 17.50 -36.51
N GLU A 197 7.70 17.92 -36.56
CA GLU A 197 8.29 18.54 -37.78
C GLU A 197 9.09 17.52 -38.62
N SER A 198 9.15 16.24 -38.23
CA SER A 198 10.00 15.26 -38.95
C SER A 198 9.51 13.82 -38.98
N PHE A 199 8.23 13.53 -38.69
CA PHE A 199 7.73 12.15 -38.59
C PHE A 199 6.66 11.75 -39.61
N ILE A 200 6.77 12.22 -40.87
CA ILE A 200 6.23 11.54 -42.07
C ILE A 200 7.19 11.74 -43.24
#